data_AF-A0A1F5UDN0-F1
#
_entry.id   AF-A0A1F5UDN0-F1
#
_cell.length_a   1.000
_cell.length_b   1.000
_cell.length_c   1.000
_cell.angle_alpha   90.00
_cell.angle_beta   90.00
_cell.angle_gamma   90.00
#
_symmetry.space_group_name_H-M   'P 1'
#
loop_
_entity.id
_entity.type
_entity.pdbx_description
1 polymer ?
#
loop_
_entity_poly.entity_id
_entity_poly.type
_entity_poly.pdbx_seq_one_letter_code
_entity_poly.pdbx_strand_id
1 'polypeptide(L)'
;MVISSSFILFLNRENPVFRAVLLMACGLITLWILIAGSLMFFYRERVKNFITNIKAGWQLKFFLFCAGLFLIEEMITTYMTNLAPFFGVKQGEAYITASANYFDVIIFHSGVAIIPMFLCWAWILKRRDFKPFSVFILFGLTGLLAECTFGLQHLAEFALWIFVYGLMIWLPVYTLPMRDNTKKPEWWLYPVMLVFPFVFSMPFLGIVGVIMKLAGHPNFHFPKVVP
;
A
#
# COMPACT_ATOMS: atom_id res chain seq x y z
N MET A 1 5.98 -20.09 -1.47
CA MET A 1 4.86 -19.24 -0.99
C MET A 1 3.56 -20.03 -0.88
N VAL A 2 3.06 -20.70 -1.94
CA VAL A 2 1.83 -21.53 -1.86
C VAL A 2 1.93 -22.68 -0.86
N ILE A 3 3.06 -23.40 -0.82
CA ILE A 3 3.25 -24.54 0.12
C ILE A 3 3.30 -24.07 1.59
N SER A 4 3.93 -22.93 1.86
CA SER A 4 4.04 -22.37 3.22
C SER A 4 2.70 -21.82 3.72
N SER A 5 1.92 -21.13 2.87
CA SER A 5 0.59 -20.64 3.26
C SER A 5 -0.43 -21.78 3.38
N SER A 6 -0.39 -22.81 2.54
CA SER A 6 -1.22 -24.02 2.71
C SER A 6 -0.91 -24.79 3.99
N PHE A 7 0.35 -24.86 4.41
CA PHE A 7 0.75 -25.50 5.66
C PHE A 7 0.30 -24.68 6.89
N ILE A 8 0.42 -23.35 6.87
CA ILE A 8 -0.03 -22.48 7.96
C ILE A 8 -1.57 -22.49 8.08
N LEU A 9 -2.29 -22.50 6.95
CA LEU A 9 -3.76 -22.67 6.90
C LEU A 9 -4.19 -24.02 7.50
N PHE A 10 -3.44 -25.08 7.23
CA PHE A 10 -3.70 -26.40 7.79
C PHE A 10 -3.48 -26.43 9.31
N LEU A 11 -2.40 -25.82 9.81
CA LEU A 11 -2.08 -25.77 11.24
C LEU A 11 -3.05 -24.93 12.07
N ASN A 12 -3.69 -23.91 11.47
CA ASN A 12 -4.61 -23.01 12.18
C ASN A 12 -6.08 -23.23 11.80
N ARG A 13 -6.42 -24.43 11.31
CA ARG A 13 -7.78 -24.75 10.84
C ARG A 13 -8.87 -24.49 11.88
N GLU A 14 -8.51 -24.60 13.17
CA GLU A 14 -9.41 -24.43 14.31
C GLU A 14 -9.65 -22.98 14.72
N ASN A 15 -8.84 -22.02 14.26
CA ASN A 15 -9.07 -20.59 14.51
C ASN A 15 -9.78 -19.95 13.30
N PRO A 16 -11.11 -19.76 13.35
CA PRO A 16 -11.88 -19.27 12.21
C PRO A 16 -11.50 -17.84 11.82
N VAL A 17 -11.18 -16.98 12.79
CA VAL A 17 -10.75 -15.59 12.56
C VAL A 17 -9.42 -15.55 11.83
N PHE A 18 -8.42 -16.26 12.34
CA PHE A 18 -7.10 -16.30 11.70
C PHE A 18 -7.16 -16.91 10.30
N ARG A 19 -7.95 -17.97 10.11
CA ARG A 19 -8.20 -18.55 8.79
C ARG A 19 -8.83 -17.54 7.83
N ALA A 20 -9.80 -16.76 8.28
CA ALA A 20 -10.43 -15.73 7.45
C ALA A 20 -9.42 -14.65 7.04
N VAL A 21 -8.58 -14.16 7.96
CA VAL A 21 -7.50 -13.21 7.66
C VAL A 21 -6.52 -13.78 6.62
N LEU A 22 -6.13 -15.05 6.76
CA LEU A 22 -5.26 -15.71 5.77
C LEU A 22 -5.91 -15.81 4.39
N LEU A 23 -7.21 -16.09 4.31
CA LEU A 23 -7.95 -16.14 3.05
C LEU A 23 -8.06 -14.74 2.41
N MET A 24 -8.30 -13.69 3.22
CA MET A 24 -8.25 -12.30 2.76
C MET A 24 -6.87 -11.94 2.20
N ALA A 25 -5.79 -12.33 2.90
CA ALA A 25 -4.42 -12.13 2.43
C ALA A 25 -4.14 -12.89 1.12
N CYS A 26 -4.66 -14.12 0.97
CA CYS A 26 -4.59 -14.86 -0.30
C CYS A 26 -5.33 -14.13 -1.44
N GLY A 27 -6.48 -13.53 -1.14
CA GLY A 27 -7.22 -12.68 -2.07
C GLY A 27 -6.39 -11.48 -2.52
N LEU A 28 -5.75 -10.77 -1.57
CA LEU A 28 -4.86 -9.65 -1.87
C LEU A 28 -3.66 -10.09 -2.72
N ILE A 29 -2.99 -11.19 -2.35
CA ILE A 29 -1.88 -11.76 -3.14
C ILE A 29 -2.34 -12.04 -4.58
N THR A 30 -3.51 -12.65 -4.74
CA THR A 30 -4.01 -13.04 -6.06
C THR A 30 -4.38 -11.84 -6.91
N LEU A 31 -5.21 -10.94 -6.38
CA LEU A 31 -5.76 -9.82 -7.15
C LEU A 31 -4.74 -8.71 -7.36
N TRP A 32 -4.03 -8.31 -6.31
CA TRP A 32 -3.08 -7.20 -6.37
C TRP A 32 -1.71 -7.63 -6.87
N ILE A 33 -1.09 -8.61 -6.21
CA ILE A 33 0.30 -8.96 -6.53
C ILE A 33 0.38 -9.75 -7.84
N LEU A 34 -0.38 -10.84 -7.94
CA LEU A 34 -0.28 -11.72 -9.10
C LEU A 34 -0.97 -11.11 -10.32
N ILE A 35 -2.25 -10.75 -10.23
CA ILE A 35 -2.97 -10.22 -11.40
C ILE A 35 -2.52 -8.78 -11.71
N ALA A 36 -2.73 -7.82 -10.80
CA ALA A 36 -2.40 -6.42 -11.10
C ALA A 36 -0.88 -6.24 -11.30
N GLY A 37 -0.03 -6.83 -10.46
CA GLY A 37 1.42 -6.78 -10.64
C GLY A 37 1.91 -7.39 -11.96
N SER A 38 1.34 -8.53 -12.39
CA SER A 38 1.65 -9.09 -13.72
C SER A 38 1.19 -8.18 -14.84
N LEU A 39 -0.03 -7.62 -14.75
CA LEU A 39 -0.53 -6.66 -15.74
C LEU A 39 0.39 -5.43 -15.83
N MET A 40 0.79 -4.88 -14.68
CA MET A 40 1.75 -3.77 -14.61
C MET A 40 3.06 -4.16 -15.30
N PHE A 41 3.59 -5.37 -15.04
CA PHE A 41 4.83 -5.83 -15.65
C PHE A 41 4.71 -6.01 -17.17
N PHE A 42 3.70 -6.74 -17.64
CA PHE A 42 3.54 -7.07 -19.07
C PHE A 42 3.17 -5.83 -19.91
N TYR A 43 2.38 -4.92 -19.36
CA TYR A 43 1.90 -3.74 -20.10
C TYR A 43 2.69 -2.46 -19.78
N ARG A 44 3.79 -2.52 -19.02
CA ARG A 44 4.57 -1.35 -18.57
C ARG A 44 4.96 -0.39 -19.70
N GLU A 45 5.34 -0.90 -20.88
CA GLU A 45 5.73 -0.04 -22.02
C GLU A 45 4.53 0.70 -22.60
N ARG A 46 3.39 0.02 -22.74
CA ARG A 46 2.16 0.64 -23.23
C ARG A 46 1.68 1.72 -22.26
N VAL A 47 1.71 1.41 -20.96
CA VAL A 47 1.36 2.37 -19.91
C VAL A 47 2.33 3.54 -19.89
N LYS A 48 3.64 3.30 -19.96
CA LYS A 48 4.65 4.35 -20.05
C LYS A 48 4.37 5.29 -21.22
N ASN A 49 4.21 4.75 -22.42
CA ASN A 49 3.93 5.54 -23.62
C ASN A 49 2.64 6.37 -23.48
N PHE A 50 1.58 5.77 -22.93
CA PHE A 50 0.33 6.47 -22.65
C PHE A 50 0.54 7.63 -21.66
N ILE A 51 1.15 7.38 -20.50
CA ILE A 51 1.39 8.38 -19.45
C ILE A 51 2.33 9.49 -19.93
N THR A 52 3.36 9.17 -20.72
CA THR A 52 4.28 10.19 -21.25
C THR A 52 3.59 11.14 -22.22
N ASN A 53 2.58 10.67 -22.97
CA ASN A 53 1.83 11.49 -23.93
C ASN A 53 0.82 12.47 -23.28
N ILE A 54 0.49 12.28 -22.00
CA ILE A 54 -0.38 13.21 -21.27
C ILE A 54 0.34 14.55 -21.06
N LYS A 55 -0.28 15.64 -21.53
CA LYS A 55 0.18 17.04 -21.39
C LYS A 55 0.01 17.57 -19.96
N ALA A 56 0.73 16.98 -19.01
CA ALA A 56 0.80 17.41 -17.62
C ALA A 56 2.22 17.25 -17.08
N GLY A 57 2.56 18.03 -16.04
CA GLY A 57 3.85 17.92 -15.35
C GLY A 57 4.07 16.51 -14.81
N TRP A 58 5.27 15.96 -14.96
CA TRP A 58 5.55 14.57 -14.61
C TRP A 58 5.36 14.30 -13.11
N GLN A 59 5.58 15.28 -12.22
CA GLN A 59 5.35 15.12 -10.78
C GLN A 59 3.87 14.87 -10.48
N LEU A 60 2.99 15.62 -11.15
CA LEU A 60 1.54 15.44 -11.01
C LEU A 60 1.13 14.07 -11.57
N LYS A 61 1.66 13.68 -12.73
CA LYS A 61 1.40 12.35 -13.32
C LYS A 61 1.84 11.23 -12.40
N PHE A 62 3.06 11.32 -11.86
CA PHE A 62 3.59 10.38 -10.88
C PHE A 62 2.69 10.29 -9.64
N PHE A 63 2.38 11.43 -9.03
CA PHE A 63 1.57 11.50 -7.82
C PHE A 63 0.17 10.90 -8.04
N LEU A 64 -0.55 11.35 -9.08
CA LEU A 64 -1.89 10.86 -9.39
C LEU A 64 -1.87 9.37 -9.75
N PHE A 65 -0.81 8.90 -10.40
CA PHE A 65 -0.70 7.49 -10.75
C PHE A 65 -0.46 6.62 -9.51
N CYS A 66 0.47 7.02 -8.62
CA CYS A 66 0.64 6.34 -7.32
C CYS A 66 -0.66 6.35 -6.50
N ALA A 67 -1.33 7.50 -6.41
CA ALA A 67 -2.59 7.63 -5.70
C ALA A 67 -3.67 6.72 -6.32
N GLY A 68 -3.79 6.67 -7.64
CA GLY A 68 -4.72 5.78 -8.33
C GLY A 68 -4.45 4.30 -8.05
N LEU A 69 -3.18 3.89 -8.04
CA LEU A 69 -2.79 2.52 -7.70
C LEU A 69 -3.08 2.18 -6.24
N PHE A 70 -2.78 3.09 -5.31
CA PHE A 70 -3.14 2.97 -3.91
C PHE A 70 -4.66 2.83 -3.71
N LEU A 71 -5.46 3.65 -4.37
CA LEU A 71 -6.93 3.58 -4.29
C LEU A 71 -7.48 2.24 -4.80
N ILE A 72 -6.89 1.68 -5.87
CA ILE A 72 -7.28 0.35 -6.37
C ILE A 72 -6.92 -0.74 -5.36
N GLU A 73 -5.73 -0.67 -4.77
CA GLU A 73 -5.31 -1.62 -3.74
C GLU A 73 -6.23 -1.56 -2.51
N GLU A 74 -6.55 -0.35 -2.04
CA GLU A 74 -7.49 -0.16 -0.93
C GLU A 74 -8.91 -0.64 -1.24
N MET A 75 -9.31 -0.58 -2.51
CA MET A 75 -10.58 -1.12 -2.94
C MET A 75 -10.58 -2.64 -2.82
N ILE A 76 -9.47 -3.29 -3.17
CA ILE A 76 -9.29 -4.75 -3.03
C ILE A 76 -9.28 -5.13 -1.55
N THR A 77 -8.49 -4.45 -0.71
CA THR A 77 -8.38 -4.79 0.73
C THR A 77 -9.70 -4.56 1.46
N THR A 78 -10.38 -3.44 1.21
CA THR A 78 -11.70 -3.15 1.78
C THR A 78 -12.74 -4.16 1.31
N TYR A 79 -12.69 -4.57 0.03
CA TYR A 79 -13.57 -5.62 -0.48
C TYR A 79 -13.30 -6.97 0.19
N MET A 80 -12.03 -7.36 0.36
CA MET A 80 -11.67 -8.59 1.09
C MET A 80 -12.14 -8.56 2.55
N THR A 81 -11.99 -7.42 3.25
CA THR A 81 -12.52 -7.21 4.59
C THR A 81 -14.04 -7.36 4.63
N ASN A 82 -14.76 -6.81 3.65
CA ASN A 82 -16.22 -6.94 3.54
C ASN A 82 -16.68 -8.37 3.21
N LEU A 83 -15.81 -9.20 2.63
CA LEU A 83 -16.06 -10.63 2.42
C LEU A 83 -15.82 -11.50 3.66
N ALA A 84 -15.59 -10.92 4.84
CA ALA A 84 -15.49 -11.66 6.11
C ALA A 84 -16.57 -12.76 6.29
N PRO A 85 -17.88 -12.50 6.03
CA PRO A 85 -18.92 -13.52 6.09
C PRO A 85 -18.72 -14.68 5.12
N PHE A 86 -18.18 -14.41 3.92
CA PHE A 86 -17.86 -15.45 2.94
C PHE A 86 -16.73 -16.37 3.41
N PHE A 87 -15.84 -15.87 4.28
CA PHE A 87 -14.78 -16.66 4.91
C PHE A 87 -15.20 -17.35 6.22
N GLY A 88 -16.49 -17.23 6.59
CA GLY A 88 -17.09 -17.95 7.71
C GLY A 88 -16.98 -17.26 9.06
N VAL A 89 -16.78 -15.94 9.09
CA VAL A 89 -16.75 -15.11 10.31
C VAL A 89 -17.64 -13.88 10.16
N LYS A 90 -18.12 -13.31 11.26
CA LYS A 90 -18.96 -12.11 11.18
C LYS A 90 -18.13 -10.89 10.74
N GLN A 91 -18.79 -9.91 10.15
CA GLN A 91 -18.12 -8.67 9.73
C GLN A 91 -17.52 -7.96 10.96
N GLY A 92 -16.25 -7.57 10.86
CA GLY A 92 -15.50 -6.96 11.97
C GLY A 92 -14.78 -7.96 12.88
N GLU A 93 -15.00 -9.27 12.76
CA GLU A 93 -14.22 -10.29 13.50
C GLU A 93 -12.85 -10.54 12.86
N ALA A 94 -12.78 -10.48 11.52
CA ALA A 94 -11.55 -10.53 10.74
C ALA A 94 -11.54 -9.35 9.75
N TYR A 95 -10.40 -8.68 9.64
CA TYR A 95 -10.22 -7.55 8.75
C TYR A 95 -8.74 -7.36 8.41
N ILE A 96 -8.49 -6.84 7.20
CA ILE A 96 -7.15 -6.41 6.76
C ILE A 96 -7.10 -4.90 6.50
N THR A 97 -8.19 -4.19 6.82
CA THR A 97 -8.32 -2.72 6.78
C THR A 97 -8.93 -2.23 8.08
N ALA A 98 -8.67 -0.97 8.46
CA ALA A 98 -9.21 -0.39 9.69
C ALA A 98 -10.74 -0.15 9.66
N SER A 99 -11.35 -0.25 8.48
CA SER A 99 -12.77 0.00 8.27
C SER A 99 -13.34 -0.84 7.14
N ALA A 100 -14.64 -1.13 7.25
CA ALA A 100 -15.44 -1.72 6.17
C ALA A 100 -15.85 -0.68 5.10
N ASN A 101 -15.73 0.62 5.40
CA ASN A 101 -16.05 1.70 4.49
C ASN A 101 -14.79 2.18 3.77
N TYR A 102 -14.78 2.03 2.45
CA TYR A 102 -13.66 2.41 1.59
C TYR A 102 -13.21 3.87 1.77
N PHE A 103 -14.15 4.81 1.84
CA PHE A 103 -13.83 6.23 2.01
C PHE A 103 -13.26 6.52 3.40
N ASP A 104 -13.74 5.82 4.42
CA ASP A 104 -13.21 5.95 5.77
C ASP A 104 -11.74 5.50 5.81
N VAL A 105 -11.42 4.34 5.21
CA VAL A 105 -10.04 3.84 5.10
C VAL A 105 -9.12 4.88 4.46
N ILE A 106 -9.53 5.48 3.35
CA ILE A 106 -8.69 6.43 2.60
C ILE A 106 -8.53 7.76 3.33
N ILE A 107 -9.62 8.30 3.88
CA ILE A 107 -9.66 9.67 4.40
C ILE A 107 -9.09 9.74 5.82
N PHE A 108 -9.29 8.71 6.64
CA PHE A 108 -8.99 8.75 8.06
C PHE A 108 -7.91 7.75 8.50
N HIS A 109 -7.60 6.74 7.70
CA HIS A 109 -6.63 5.70 8.07
C HIS A 109 -5.40 5.70 7.16
N SER A 110 -5.39 4.88 6.12
CA SER A 110 -4.17 4.58 5.34
C SER A 110 -3.80 5.70 4.36
N GLY A 111 -4.77 6.36 3.74
CA GLY A 111 -4.50 7.39 2.73
C GLY A 111 -3.82 8.63 3.31
N VAL A 112 -4.12 8.97 4.57
CA VAL A 112 -3.47 10.08 5.29
C VAL A 112 -1.97 9.85 5.47
N ALA A 113 -1.55 8.60 5.67
CA ALA A 113 -0.15 8.24 5.77
C ALA A 113 0.50 8.19 4.38
N ILE A 114 -0.13 7.47 3.44
CA ILE A 114 0.47 7.06 2.17
C ILE A 114 0.53 8.20 1.13
N ILE A 115 -0.53 9.01 1.01
CA ILE A 115 -0.59 10.08 0.00
C ILE A 115 0.54 11.12 0.20
N PRO A 116 0.84 11.60 1.42
CA PRO A 116 2.01 12.44 1.65
C PRO A 116 3.34 11.76 1.31
N MET A 117 3.46 10.44 1.52
CA MET A 117 4.67 9.72 1.13
C MET A 117 4.89 9.75 -0.39
N PHE A 118 3.83 9.70 -1.20
CA PHE A 118 3.97 9.90 -2.66
C PHE A 118 4.45 11.31 -3.01
N LEU A 119 4.02 12.35 -2.29
CA LEU A 119 4.55 13.71 -2.45
C LEU A 119 6.04 13.77 -2.07
N CYS A 120 6.44 13.10 -0.98
CA CYS A 120 7.83 12.96 -0.59
C CYS A 120 8.68 12.33 -1.71
N TRP A 121 8.20 11.22 -2.28
CA TRP A 121 8.86 10.58 -3.41
C TRP A 121 8.92 11.47 -4.65
N ALA A 122 7.85 12.17 -5.00
CA ALA A 122 7.86 13.13 -6.11
C ALA A 122 8.93 14.22 -5.91
N TRP A 123 9.07 14.71 -4.67
CA TRP A 123 10.06 15.71 -4.28
C TRP A 123 11.51 15.19 -4.35
N ILE A 124 11.76 13.96 -3.88
CA ILE A 124 13.09 13.32 -3.96
C ILE A 124 13.45 12.98 -5.40
N LEU A 125 12.53 12.37 -6.15
CA LEU A 125 12.75 11.98 -7.54
C LEU A 125 13.05 13.21 -8.39
N LYS A 126 12.50 14.39 -8.06
CA LYS A 126 12.84 15.64 -8.77
C LYS A 126 14.33 15.98 -8.71
N ARG A 127 15.04 15.55 -7.68
CA ARG A 127 16.46 15.85 -7.44
C ARG A 127 17.38 14.68 -7.75
N ARG A 128 16.89 13.45 -7.60
CA ARG A 128 17.71 12.23 -7.61
C ARG A 128 17.11 11.18 -8.55
N ASP A 129 17.98 10.55 -9.33
CA ASP A 129 17.61 9.56 -10.33
C ASP A 129 17.65 8.14 -9.75
N PHE A 130 16.64 7.82 -8.92
CA PHE A 130 16.47 6.46 -8.42
C PHE A 130 15.94 5.54 -9.51
N LYS A 131 16.51 4.33 -9.61
CA LYS A 131 15.99 3.29 -10.50
C LYS A 131 14.62 2.82 -10.02
N PRO A 132 13.67 2.48 -10.92
CA PRO A 132 12.33 2.00 -10.53
C PRO A 132 12.36 0.81 -9.56
N PHE A 133 13.27 -0.15 -9.79
CA PHE A 133 13.42 -1.31 -8.90
C PHE A 133 13.92 -0.92 -7.50
N SER A 134 14.80 0.07 -7.40
CA SER A 134 15.25 0.57 -6.09
C SER A 134 14.10 1.23 -5.33
N VAL A 135 13.25 2.01 -6.01
CA VAL A 135 12.08 2.62 -5.38
C VAL A 135 11.04 1.57 -4.97
N PHE A 136 10.83 0.53 -5.79
CA PHE A 136 9.99 -0.62 -5.44
C PHE A 136 10.43 -1.24 -4.10
N ILE A 137 11.72 -1.56 -3.95
CA ILE A 137 12.24 -2.16 -2.73
C ILE A 137 12.16 -1.19 -1.55
N LEU A 138 12.60 0.06 -1.73
CA LEU A 138 12.64 1.04 -0.65
C LEU A 138 11.23 1.34 -0.11
N PHE A 139 10.27 1.59 -1.00
CA PHE A 139 8.90 1.87 -0.58
C PHE A 139 8.19 0.61 -0.08
N GLY A 140 8.49 -0.55 -0.66
CA GLY A 140 8.08 -1.86 -0.13
C GLY A 140 8.54 -2.09 1.31
N LEU A 141 9.80 -1.78 1.61
CA LEU A 141 10.36 -1.86 2.97
C LEU A 141 9.77 -0.79 3.90
N THR A 142 9.55 0.43 3.43
CA THR A 142 8.81 1.45 4.19
C THR A 142 7.44 0.93 4.60
N GLY A 143 6.71 0.32 3.66
CA GLY A 143 5.41 -0.29 3.94
C GLY A 143 5.49 -1.45 4.93
N LEU A 144 6.45 -2.36 4.78
CA LEU A 144 6.69 -3.42 5.78
C LEU A 144 6.95 -2.85 7.18
N LEU A 145 7.75 -1.78 7.28
CA LEU A 145 8.01 -1.11 8.56
C LEU A 145 6.73 -0.49 9.14
N ALA A 146 5.84 0.05 8.29
CA ALA A 146 4.55 0.56 8.71
C ALA A 146 3.69 -0.55 9.33
N GLU A 147 3.63 -1.71 8.68
CA GLU A 147 2.89 -2.88 9.17
C GLU A 147 3.48 -3.43 10.47
N CYS A 148 4.81 -3.39 10.63
CA CYS A 148 5.46 -3.78 11.87
C CYS A 148 5.07 -2.89 13.07
N THR A 149 4.51 -1.70 12.85
CA THR A 149 3.98 -0.86 13.94
C THR A 149 2.72 -1.46 14.58
N PHE A 150 2.01 -2.32 13.85
CA PHE A 150 0.86 -3.10 14.36
C PHE A 150 1.28 -4.46 14.94
N GLY A 151 2.53 -4.88 14.72
CA GLY A 151 3.14 -6.02 15.40
C GLY A 151 4.32 -6.64 14.64
N LEU A 152 5.30 -7.14 15.37
CA LEU A 152 6.53 -7.68 14.78
C LEU A 152 6.30 -8.98 13.98
N GLN A 153 5.16 -9.65 14.16
CA GLN A 153 4.80 -10.83 13.38
C GLN A 153 4.74 -10.56 11.86
N HIS A 154 4.46 -9.31 11.46
CA HIS A 154 4.41 -8.91 10.04
C HIS A 154 5.78 -8.99 9.33
N LEU A 155 6.88 -9.10 10.08
CA LEU A 155 8.20 -9.39 9.50
C LEU A 155 8.23 -10.75 8.77
N ALA A 156 7.45 -11.73 9.23
CA ALA A 156 7.34 -13.03 8.54
C ALA A 156 6.64 -12.89 7.17
N GLU A 157 5.87 -11.81 6.98
CA GLU A 157 5.13 -11.47 5.77
C GLU A 157 5.90 -10.49 4.89
N PHE A 158 7.21 -10.31 5.11
CA PHE A 158 8.02 -9.29 4.41
C PHE A 158 7.81 -9.28 2.89
N ALA A 159 7.73 -10.44 2.25
CA ALA A 159 7.54 -10.55 0.81
C ALA A 159 6.17 -9.99 0.39
N LEU A 160 5.10 -10.32 1.13
CA LEU A 160 3.76 -9.79 0.87
C LEU A 160 3.79 -8.27 0.87
N TRP A 161 4.26 -7.67 1.97
CA TRP A 161 4.23 -6.23 2.16
C TRP A 161 5.15 -5.48 1.19
N ILE A 162 6.35 -5.99 0.91
CA ILE A 162 7.23 -5.38 -0.09
C ILE A 162 6.53 -5.31 -1.46
N PHE A 163 5.81 -6.37 -1.86
CA PHE A 163 5.07 -6.36 -3.12
C PHE A 163 3.83 -5.45 -3.07
N VAL A 164 3.06 -5.46 -1.98
CA VAL A 164 1.86 -4.60 -1.83
C VAL A 164 2.22 -3.14 -2.06
N TYR A 165 3.15 -2.62 -1.25
CA TYR A 165 3.52 -1.20 -1.32
C TYR A 165 4.43 -0.90 -2.51
N GLY A 166 5.40 -1.76 -2.80
CA GLY A 166 6.34 -1.55 -3.91
C GLY A 166 5.61 -1.41 -5.26
N LEU A 167 4.56 -2.19 -5.51
CA LEU A 167 3.77 -2.09 -6.74
C LEU A 167 3.04 -0.76 -6.89
N MET A 168 2.63 -0.12 -5.79
CA MET A 168 1.96 1.19 -5.83
C MET A 168 2.83 2.29 -6.46
N ILE A 169 4.16 2.14 -6.39
CA ILE A 169 5.11 3.18 -6.82
C ILE A 169 5.99 2.77 -8.00
N TRP A 170 6.25 1.48 -8.18
CA TRP A 170 7.19 0.98 -9.20
C TRP A 170 6.84 1.43 -10.61
N LEU A 171 5.61 1.17 -11.05
CA LEU A 171 5.16 1.52 -12.39
C LEU A 171 5.10 3.04 -12.59
N PRO A 172 4.57 3.85 -11.65
CA PRO A 172 4.69 5.31 -11.71
C PRO A 172 6.12 5.81 -11.91
N VAL A 173 7.11 5.28 -11.17
CA VAL A 173 8.53 5.64 -11.37
C VAL A 173 9.03 5.20 -12.75
N TYR A 174 8.61 4.03 -13.22
CA TYR A 174 8.95 3.53 -14.55
C TYR A 174 8.47 4.46 -15.68
N THR A 175 7.35 5.16 -15.47
CA THR A 175 6.76 6.09 -16.46
C THR A 175 7.38 7.49 -16.47
N LEU A 176 8.37 7.76 -15.61
CA LEU A 176 9.02 9.06 -15.60
C LEU A 176 9.70 9.34 -16.95
N PRO A 177 9.61 10.58 -17.45
CA PRO A 177 10.35 10.97 -18.66
C PRO A 177 11.86 10.91 -18.40
N MET A 178 12.66 10.91 -19.47
CA MET A 178 14.09 11.17 -19.34
C MET A 178 14.29 12.59 -18.79
N ARG A 179 15.18 12.74 -17.82
CA ARG A 179 15.38 14.01 -17.08
C ARG A 179 16.84 14.41 -17.13
N ASP A 180 17.13 15.36 -18.00
CA ASP A 180 18.45 15.98 -18.08
C ASP A 180 18.74 16.70 -16.76
N ASN A 181 19.97 16.53 -16.23
CA ASN A 181 20.46 17.11 -14.96
C ASN A 181 20.02 16.46 -13.64
N THR A 182 19.45 15.25 -13.64
CA THR A 182 19.25 14.50 -12.38
C THR A 182 20.52 13.78 -11.94
N LYS A 183 20.89 13.90 -10.67
CA LYS A 183 22.07 13.22 -10.10
C LYS A 183 21.69 11.82 -9.63
N LYS A 184 22.61 10.86 -9.75
CA LYS A 184 22.45 9.56 -9.09
C LYS A 184 22.28 9.74 -7.58
N PRO A 185 21.47 8.90 -6.91
CA PRO A 185 21.35 8.93 -5.46
C PRO A 185 22.67 8.49 -4.82
N GLU A 186 23.10 9.22 -3.80
CA GLU A 186 24.19 8.82 -2.92
C GLU A 186 23.75 7.63 -2.07
N TRP A 187 24.70 6.78 -1.66
CA TRP A 187 24.40 5.52 -0.96
C TRP A 187 23.62 5.74 0.36
N TRP A 188 23.86 6.84 1.07
CA TRP A 188 23.20 7.15 2.33
C TRP A 188 21.73 7.56 2.15
N LEU A 189 21.33 7.97 0.94
CA LEU A 189 19.92 8.27 0.66
C LEU A 189 19.05 7.01 0.73
N TYR A 190 19.58 5.83 0.45
CA TYR A 190 18.81 4.58 0.51
C TYR A 190 18.27 4.28 1.91
N PRO A 191 19.10 4.21 2.98
CA PRO A 191 18.58 4.03 4.33
C PRO A 191 17.74 5.22 4.79
N VAL A 192 18.07 6.46 4.39
CA VAL A 192 17.23 7.63 4.71
C VAL A 192 15.83 7.50 4.12
N MET A 193 15.70 6.98 2.89
CA MET A 193 14.41 6.80 2.23
C MET A 193 13.52 5.73 2.86
N LEU A 194 14.02 4.92 3.80
CA LEU A 194 13.18 4.03 4.60
C LEU A 194 12.37 4.79 5.66
N VAL A 195 12.96 5.85 6.23
CA VAL A 195 12.41 6.60 7.38
C VAL A 195 11.81 7.94 6.96
N PHE A 196 12.43 8.62 6.00
CA PHE A 196 12.07 9.96 5.59
C PHE A 196 10.61 10.11 5.11
N PRO A 197 10.02 9.14 4.37
CA PRO A 197 8.59 9.19 4.03
C PRO A 197 7.67 9.27 5.26
N PHE A 198 7.98 8.56 6.36
CA PHE A 198 7.22 8.65 7.61
C PHE A 198 7.30 10.03 8.24
N VAL A 199 8.51 10.58 8.33
CA VAL A 199 8.71 11.93 8.88
C VAL A 199 7.95 12.96 8.05
N PHE A 200 7.94 12.81 6.73
CA PHE A 200 7.19 13.67 5.83
C PHE A 200 5.66 13.55 6.01
N SER A 201 5.13 12.37 6.34
CA SER A 201 3.70 12.17 6.58
C SER A 201 3.21 12.63 7.96
N MET A 202 4.11 12.80 8.95
CA MET A 202 3.74 13.17 10.33
C MET A 202 2.84 14.41 10.47
N PRO A 203 3.09 15.55 9.77
CA PRO A 203 2.21 16.71 9.87
C PRO A 203 0.77 16.41 9.43
N PHE A 204 0.61 15.60 8.38
CA PHE A 204 -0.71 15.22 7.86
C PHE A 204 -1.45 14.29 8.83
N LEU A 205 -0.74 13.31 9.38
CA LEU A 205 -1.25 12.42 10.43
C LEU A 205 -1.68 13.20 11.68
N GLY A 206 -0.89 14.20 12.08
CA GLY A 206 -1.23 15.08 13.21
C GLY A 206 -2.51 15.88 12.97
N ILE A 207 -2.66 16.47 11.78
CA ILE A 207 -3.86 17.24 11.41
C ILE A 207 -5.09 16.33 11.41
N VAL A 208 -5.04 15.19 10.72
CA VAL A 208 -6.20 14.29 10.66
C VAL A 208 -6.49 13.66 12.02
N GLY A 209 -5.48 13.32 12.82
CA GLY A 209 -5.68 12.81 14.17
C GLY A 209 -6.40 13.82 15.08
N VAL A 210 -6.12 15.12 14.95
CA VAL A 210 -6.88 16.17 15.65
C VAL A 210 -8.32 16.24 15.13
N ILE A 211 -8.53 16.20 13.81
CA ILE A 211 -9.87 16.21 13.20
C ILE A 211 -10.70 15.01 13.68
N MET A 212 -10.13 13.80 13.64
CA MET A 212 -10.78 12.57 14.12
C MET A 212 -11.16 12.68 15.58
N LYS A 213 -10.25 13.17 16.44
CA LYS A 213 -10.52 13.37 17.87
C LYS A 213 -11.65 14.37 18.10
N LEU A 214 -11.66 15.49 17.39
CA LEU A 214 -12.70 16.53 17.51
C LEU A 214 -14.06 16.05 16.98
N ALA A 215 -14.06 15.22 15.94
CA ALA A 215 -15.27 14.65 15.36
C ALA A 215 -15.80 13.41 16.10
N GLY A 216 -15.09 12.91 17.13
CA GLY A 216 -15.43 11.66 17.80
C GLY A 216 -15.32 10.43 16.88
N HIS A 217 -14.46 10.49 15.87
CA HIS A 217 -14.29 9.41 14.90
C HIS A 217 -13.60 8.20 15.54
N PRO A 218 -14.14 6.97 15.39
CA PRO A 218 -13.54 5.78 15.97
C PRO A 218 -12.24 5.38 15.25
N ASN A 219 -11.36 4.66 15.95
CA ASN A 219 -10.14 4.09 15.36
C ASN A 219 -10.43 2.89 14.44
N PHE A 220 -11.55 2.20 14.67
CA PHE A 220 -12.03 1.11 13.82
C PHE A 220 -13.51 1.31 13.55
N HIS A 221 -13.93 1.17 12.30
CA HIS A 221 -15.32 1.37 11.91
C HIS A 221 -15.87 0.14 11.18
N PHE A 222 -16.54 -0.72 11.95
CA PHE A 222 -17.28 -1.87 11.43
C PHE A 222 -18.76 -1.72 11.78
N PRO A 223 -19.69 -2.14 10.90
CA PRO A 223 -21.10 -2.20 11.25
C PRO A 223 -21.28 -3.10 12.48
N LYS A 224 -22.22 -2.72 13.36
CA LYS A 224 -22.50 -3.51 14.56
C LYS A 224 -22.85 -4.94 14.13
N VAL A 225 -22.21 -5.91 14.78
CA VAL A 225 -22.56 -7.32 14.64
C VAL A 225 -24.02 -7.46 15.09
N VAL A 226 -24.95 -7.52 14.15
CA VAL A 226 -26.34 -7.89 14.46
C VAL A 226 -26.30 -9.39 14.79
N PRO A 227 -26.83 -9.81 15.96
CA PRO A 227 -26.75 -11.18 16.44
C PRO A 227 -27.12 -12.23 15.41
#